data_AF-A0A1M4YIH2-F1
#
_entry.id   AF-A0A1M4YIH2-F1
#
_cell.length_a   1.000
_cell.length_b   1.000
_cell.length_c   1.000
_cell.angle_alpha   90.00
_cell.angle_beta   90.00
_cell.angle_gamma   90.00
#
_symmetry.space_group_name_H-M   'P 1'
#
loop_
_entity.id
_entity.type
_entity.pdbx_description
1 polymer ?
#
loop_
_entity_poly.entity_id
_entity_poly.type
_entity_poly.pdbx_seq_one_letter_code
_entity_poly.pdbx_strand_id
1 'polypeptide(L)'
;MKTPTTYPCARCQGKGRLAIYANVLGGVCFKCGGTGRQKTRPAAPSRRWSVNAIRTTDHHDCVVFHVRAKTEREALNKASATISRAREQIYDPTTIRVTPWPD
;
A
#
# COMPACT_ATOMS: atom_id res chain seq x y z
N MET A 1 -28.34 17.65 -18.54
CA MET A 1 -27.01 17.92 -17.94
C MET A 1 -26.50 16.63 -17.33
N LYS A 2 -25.29 16.14 -17.68
CA LYS A 2 -24.71 14.94 -17.05
C LYS A 2 -24.13 15.34 -15.70
N THR A 3 -24.60 14.75 -14.61
CA THR A 3 -24.04 14.97 -13.27
C THR A 3 -22.56 14.55 -13.29
N PRO A 4 -21.62 15.41 -12.88
CA PRO A 4 -20.21 15.03 -12.85
C PRO A 4 -20.02 13.86 -11.88
N THR A 5 -19.49 12.76 -12.38
CA THR A 5 -19.15 11.59 -11.56
C THR A 5 -18.13 12.01 -10.51
N THR A 6 -18.51 11.89 -9.24
CA THR A 6 -17.66 12.20 -8.09
C THR A 6 -17.48 10.96 -7.24
N TYR A 7 -16.30 10.82 -6.64
CA TYR A 7 -15.92 9.66 -5.85
C TYR A 7 -15.85 10.02 -4.36
N PRO A 8 -16.01 9.05 -3.44
CA PRO A 8 -15.74 9.27 -2.03
C PRO A 8 -14.31 9.78 -1.81
N CYS A 9 -14.15 10.78 -0.95
CA CYS A 9 -12.84 11.30 -0.61
C CYS A 9 -12.00 10.23 0.08
N ALA A 10 -10.82 9.94 -0.46
CA ALA A 10 -9.94 8.89 0.06
C ALA A 10 -9.42 9.15 1.49
N ARG A 11 -9.37 10.42 1.92
CA ARG A 11 -8.84 10.81 3.23
C ARG A 11 -9.87 10.66 4.36
N CYS A 12 -11.12 11.04 4.10
CA CYS A 12 -12.21 10.94 5.07
C CYS A 12 -13.20 9.81 4.78
N GLN A 13 -12.93 8.98 3.79
CA GLN A 13 -13.79 7.85 3.38
C GLN A 13 -15.24 8.28 3.14
N GLY A 14 -15.44 9.45 2.53
CA GLY A 14 -16.79 9.97 2.27
C GLY A 14 -17.43 10.78 3.39
N LYS A 15 -16.88 10.75 4.62
CA LYS A 15 -17.51 11.35 5.81
C LYS A 15 -17.57 12.87 5.79
N GLY A 16 -16.68 13.53 5.05
CA GLY A 16 -16.52 15.00 5.04
C GLY A 16 -15.88 15.56 6.32
N ARG A 17 -16.22 15.00 7.48
CA ARG A 17 -15.67 15.34 8.80
C ARG A 17 -15.00 14.12 9.44
N LEU A 18 -13.91 14.36 10.17
CA LEU A 18 -13.15 13.37 10.94
C LEU A 18 -13.25 13.75 12.43
N ALA A 19 -14.10 13.06 13.19
CA ALA A 19 -14.38 13.37 14.59
C ALA A 19 -13.13 13.36 15.48
N ILE A 20 -12.18 12.46 15.21
CA ILE A 20 -10.89 12.38 15.92
C ILE A 20 -10.04 13.65 15.78
N TYR A 21 -10.32 14.49 14.77
CA TYR A 21 -9.65 15.77 14.54
C TYR A 21 -10.60 16.95 14.80
N ALA A 22 -11.66 16.78 15.61
CA ALA A 22 -12.65 17.82 15.85
C ALA A 22 -12.06 19.12 16.40
N ASN A 23 -10.94 19.04 17.11
CA ASN A 23 -10.18 20.19 17.61
C ASN A 23 -9.46 20.98 16.50
N VAL A 24 -9.30 20.44 15.30
CA VAL A 24 -8.61 21.08 14.17
C VAL A 24 -9.63 21.43 13.08
N LEU A 25 -9.92 22.73 12.91
CA LEU A 25 -10.96 23.25 11.99
C LEU A 25 -12.29 22.49 12.13
N GLY A 26 -12.71 22.20 13.36
CA GLY A 26 -13.93 21.44 13.62
C GLY A 26 -13.91 19.99 13.11
N GLY A 27 -12.77 19.45 12.68
CA GLY A 27 -12.64 18.12 12.07
C GLY A 27 -12.95 18.08 10.58
N VAL A 28 -13.05 19.22 9.90
CA VAL A 28 -13.30 19.27 8.45
C VAL A 28 -12.14 18.60 7.70
N CYS A 29 -12.46 17.71 6.76
CA CYS A 29 -11.44 17.06 5.94
C CYS A 29 -10.81 18.08 4.98
N PHE A 30 -9.56 18.47 5.25
CA PHE A 30 -8.81 19.40 4.41
C PHE A 30 -8.71 19.01 2.93
N LYS A 31 -8.75 17.71 2.61
CA LYS A 31 -8.66 17.24 1.23
C LYS A 31 -9.90 17.57 0.39
N CYS A 32 -11.09 17.49 0.99
CA CYS A 32 -12.36 17.69 0.27
C CYS A 32 -13.14 18.93 0.75
N GLY A 33 -12.58 19.69 1.70
CA GLY A 33 -13.25 20.86 2.29
C GLY A 33 -14.57 20.53 2.97
N GLY A 34 -14.72 19.33 3.54
CA GLY A 34 -15.97 18.92 4.20
C GLY A 34 -17.01 18.26 3.30
N THR A 35 -16.85 18.31 1.97
CA THR A 35 -17.85 17.76 1.03
C THR A 35 -17.96 16.24 1.05
N GLY A 36 -16.94 15.56 1.58
CA GLY A 36 -16.84 14.09 1.52
C GLY A 36 -16.54 13.54 0.11
N ARG A 37 -16.45 14.38 -0.93
CA ARG A 37 -16.29 13.95 -2.32
C ARG A 37 -15.03 14.50 -2.97
N GLN A 38 -14.55 13.83 -4.00
CA GLN A 38 -13.43 14.27 -4.84
C GLN A 38 -13.72 13.98 -6.31
N LYS A 39 -13.19 14.80 -7.22
CA LYS A 39 -13.39 14.66 -8.67
C LYS A 39 -12.62 13.49 -9.27
N THR A 40 -11.42 13.21 -8.73
CA THR A 40 -10.54 12.14 -9.21
C THR A 40 -10.84 10.84 -8.49
N ARG A 41 -10.73 9.72 -9.22
CA ARG A 41 -10.86 8.39 -8.61
C ARG A 41 -9.72 8.16 -7.61
N PRO A 42 -10.00 7.77 -6.35
CA PRO A 42 -8.96 7.35 -5.41
C PRO A 42 -8.09 6.24 -6.00
N ALA A 43 -6.78 6.31 -5.79
CA ALA A 43 -5.93 5.16 -6.03
C ALA A 43 -6.30 4.03 -5.05
N ALA A 44 -6.17 2.78 -5.50
CA ALA A 44 -6.26 1.65 -4.60
C ALA A 44 -5.25 1.80 -3.45
N PRO A 45 -5.63 1.46 -2.20
CA PRO A 45 -4.72 1.52 -1.08
C PRO A 45 -3.55 0.55 -1.31
N SER A 46 -2.36 0.97 -0.91
CA SER A 46 -1.21 0.07 -0.86
C SER A 46 -1.36 -0.83 0.37
N ARG A 47 -1.50 -2.14 0.14
CA ARG A 47 -1.50 -3.13 1.21
C ARG A 47 -0.08 -3.60 1.52
N ARG A 48 0.09 -4.27 2.66
CA ARG A 48 1.35 -4.90 3.03
C ARG A 48 1.46 -6.27 2.37
N TRP A 49 2.65 -6.59 1.87
CA TRP A 49 2.99 -7.88 1.27
C TRP A 49 4.19 -8.45 2.00
N SER A 50 4.15 -9.73 2.34
CA SER A 50 5.31 -10.50 2.79
C SER A 50 6.17 -10.83 1.59
N VAL A 51 7.47 -10.57 1.67
CA VAL A 51 8.45 -11.04 0.69
C VAL A 51 9.06 -12.31 1.25
N ASN A 52 8.92 -13.41 0.51
CA ASN A 52 9.45 -14.71 0.90
C ASN A 52 10.49 -15.15 -0.13
N ALA A 53 11.59 -15.74 0.33
CA ALA A 53 12.63 -16.29 -0.51
C ALA A 53 13.37 -17.40 0.25
N ILE A 54 14.01 -18.29 -0.50
CA ILE A 54 14.87 -19.33 0.06
C ILE A 54 16.21 -18.69 0.44
N ARG A 55 16.65 -18.91 1.68
CA ARG A 55 17.99 -18.53 2.14
C ARG A 55 19.04 -19.49 1.58
N THR A 56 20.13 -18.97 1.05
CA THR A 56 21.17 -19.76 0.36
C THR A 56 22.01 -20.60 1.31
N THR A 57 22.13 -20.20 2.58
CA THR A 57 23.00 -20.87 3.57
C THR A 57 22.46 -22.21 4.07
N ASP A 58 21.13 -22.34 4.18
CA ASP A 58 20.47 -23.50 4.80
C ASP A 58 19.24 -23.97 4.02
N HIS A 59 19.01 -23.42 2.83
CA HIS A 59 17.90 -23.75 1.94
C HIS A 59 16.51 -23.64 2.59
N HIS A 60 16.38 -22.85 3.65
CA HIS A 60 15.11 -22.61 4.31
C HIS A 60 14.32 -21.50 3.64
N ASP A 61 13.04 -21.77 3.44
CA ASP A 61 12.05 -20.81 2.98
C ASP A 61 11.65 -19.85 4.10
N CYS A 62 11.96 -18.57 3.94
CA CYS A 62 11.81 -17.57 5.01
C CYS A 62 11.05 -16.32 4.52
N VAL A 63 10.34 -15.67 5.45
CA VAL A 63 9.92 -14.27 5.26
C VAL A 63 11.14 -13.38 5.43
N VAL A 64 11.51 -12.65 4.39
CA VAL A 64 12.70 -11.80 4.38
C VAL A 64 12.38 -10.41 4.93
N PHE A 65 11.35 -9.77 4.37
CA PHE A 65 10.88 -8.44 4.77
C PHE A 65 9.46 -8.21 4.26
N HIS A 66 8.96 -6.98 4.43
CA HIS A 66 7.64 -6.60 3.95
C HIS A 66 7.72 -5.37 3.06
N VAL A 67 6.87 -5.32 2.03
CA VAL A 67 6.73 -4.16 1.14
C VAL A 67 5.30 -3.65 1.10
N ARG A 68 5.14 -2.35 0.87
CA ARG A 68 3.83 -1.77 0.52
C ARG A 68 3.70 -1.61 -0.98
N ALA A 69 2.63 -2.15 -1.54
CA ALA A 69 2.33 -2.09 -2.96
C ALA A 69 0.82 -2.20 -3.22
N LYS A 70 0.35 -1.64 -4.34
CA LYS A 70 -1.06 -1.71 -4.72
C LYS A 70 -1.42 -3.05 -5.36
N THR A 71 -0.46 -3.67 -6.04
CA THR A 71 -0.62 -4.93 -6.76
C THR A 71 0.51 -5.89 -6.43
N GLU A 72 0.25 -7.18 -6.65
CA GLU A 72 1.25 -8.24 -6.49
C GLU A 72 2.48 -8.01 -7.38
N ARG A 73 2.26 -7.66 -8.64
CA ARG A 73 3.34 -7.36 -9.61
C ARG A 73 4.23 -6.20 -9.14
N GLU A 74 3.62 -5.16 -8.58
CA GLU A 74 4.39 -4.04 -8.01
C GLU A 74 5.18 -4.49 -6.76
N ALA A 75 4.62 -5.37 -5.93
CA ALA A 75 5.32 -5.95 -4.78
C ALA A 75 6.51 -6.81 -5.21
N LEU A 76 6.33 -7.68 -6.21
CA LEU A 76 7.39 -8.51 -6.79
C LEU A 76 8.52 -7.65 -7.36
N ASN A 77 8.20 -6.64 -8.18
CA ASN A 77 9.22 -5.75 -8.76
C ASN A 77 10.04 -5.05 -7.66
N LYS A 78 9.38 -4.59 -6.59
CA LYS A 78 10.06 -3.99 -5.43
C LYS A 78 10.93 -5.02 -4.70
N ALA A 79 10.41 -6.22 -4.46
CA ALA A 79 11.11 -7.30 -3.78
C ALA A 79 12.37 -7.71 -4.54
N SER A 80 12.25 -8.00 -5.84
CA SER A 80 13.37 -8.34 -6.72
C SER A 80 14.41 -7.23 -6.76
N ALA A 81 13.99 -5.97 -6.94
CA ALA A 81 14.92 -4.84 -6.96
C ALA A 81 15.68 -4.69 -5.63
N THR A 82 15.04 -4.92 -4.49
CA THR A 82 15.69 -4.86 -3.17
C THR A 82 16.67 -6.02 -2.98
N ILE A 83 16.27 -7.25 -3.28
CA ILE A 83 17.13 -8.43 -3.08
C ILE A 83 18.32 -8.42 -4.04
N SER A 84 18.12 -8.07 -5.32
CA SER A 84 19.20 -7.99 -6.31
C SER A 84 20.22 -6.88 -6.03
N ARG A 85 19.85 -5.86 -5.24
CA ARG A 85 20.76 -4.77 -4.82
C ARG A 85 21.48 -5.06 -3.50
N ALA A 86 21.17 -6.16 -2.83
CA ALA A 86 21.85 -6.53 -1.60
C ALA A 86 23.33 -6.81 -1.89
N ARG A 87 24.22 -6.25 -1.05
CA ARG A 87 25.67 -6.45 -1.19
C ARG A 87 26.06 -7.92 -1.06
N GLU A 88 25.36 -8.64 -0.20
CA GLU A 88 25.53 -10.08 0.01
C GLU A 88 24.24 -10.79 -0.41
N GLN A 89 24.38 -11.81 -1.27
CA GLN A 89 23.25 -12.60 -1.76
C GLN A 89 22.91 -13.74 -0.79
N ILE A 90 22.33 -13.35 0.36
CA ILE A 90 21.86 -14.27 1.40
C ILE A 90 20.63 -15.08 0.93
N TYR A 91 19.87 -14.56 -0.03
CA TYR A 91 18.63 -15.17 -0.53
C TYR A 91 18.71 -15.42 -2.02
N ASP A 92 18.16 -16.55 -2.47
CA ASP A 92 18.10 -16.92 -3.89
C ASP A 92 17.08 -16.04 -4.63
N PRO A 93 17.52 -15.16 -5.56
CA PRO A 93 16.64 -14.25 -6.28
C PRO A 93 15.60 -14.93 -7.15
N THR A 94 15.82 -16.18 -7.55
CA THR A 94 14.89 -16.95 -8.40
C THR A 94 13.69 -17.49 -7.62
N THR A 95 13.78 -17.50 -6.29
CA THR A 95 12.76 -18.05 -5.39
C THR A 95 11.86 -16.98 -4.77
N ILE A 96 12.07 -15.71 -5.16
CA ILE A 96 11.33 -14.58 -4.63
C ILE A 96 9.85 -14.72 -4.98
N ARG A 97 9.02 -14.72 -3.95
CA ARG A 97 7.57 -14.64 -4.06
C ARG A 97 7.00 -13.68 -3.05
N VAL A 98 5.81 -13.16 -3.33
CA VAL A 98 5.10 -12.28 -2.41
C VAL A 98 3.76 -12.90 -2.03
N THR A 99 3.39 -12.75 -0.78
CA THR A 99 2.07 -13.14 -0.28
C THR A 99 1.40 -11.95 0.38
N PRO A 100 0.07 -11.78 0.24
CA PRO A 100 -0.65 -10.76 0.98
C PRO A 100 -0.46 -10.96 2.48
N TRP A 101 -0.07 -9.90 3.20
CA TRP A 101 -0.03 -9.94 4.66
C TRP A 101 -1.48 -9.84 5.19
N PRO A 102 -1.87 -10.64 6.21
CA PRO A 102 -3.17 -10.48 6.85
C PRO A 102 -3.21 -9.12 7.57
N ASP A 103 -4.02 -8.20 7.04
CA ASP A 103 -4.26 -6.86 7.63
C ASP A 103 -5.15 -6.95 8.88
#